data_AF-A0A523J669-F1
#
_entry.id   AF-A0A523J669-F1
#
_cell.length_a   1.000
_cell.length_b   1.000
_cell.length_c   1.000
_cell.angle_alpha   90.00
_cell.angle_beta   90.00
_cell.angle_gamma   90.00
#
_symmetry.space_group_name_H-M   'P 1'
#
loop_
_entity.id
_entity.type
_entity.pdbx_description
1 polymer ?
#
loop_
_entity_poly.entity_id
_entity_poly.type
_entity_poly.pdbx_seq_one_letter_code
_entity_poly.pdbx_strand_id
1 'polypeptide(L)'
;QAKVFEKIYLDLQEDEMEFSNDNFRELYYTIIDTLNQNPDTGLENFVNKVDPKIASEITNILMNDERYELHDWERKNIFPKAKNHSVAQLVNETILSLRCFLIDQKVSEFKQETIDNKNDTNKSILEEVKDYSKLKTLLSRKLDRVL
;
A
#
# COMPACT_ATOMS: atom_id res chain seq x y z
N GLN A 1 4.54 -16.80 -8.27
CA GLN A 1 4.23 -15.73 -7.29
C GLN A 1 4.61 -14.43 -7.95
N ALA A 2 3.71 -13.44 -8.04
CA ALA A 2 4.04 -12.14 -8.61
C ALA A 2 5.07 -11.42 -7.71
N LYS A 3 5.99 -10.68 -8.32
CA LYS A 3 6.91 -9.81 -7.57
C LYS A 3 6.11 -8.70 -6.90
N VAL A 4 6.63 -8.15 -5.81
CA VAL A 4 5.94 -7.11 -5.02
C VAL A 4 5.53 -5.92 -5.89
N PHE A 5 6.45 -5.41 -6.72
CA PHE A 5 6.16 -4.27 -7.58
C PHE A 5 5.11 -4.58 -8.64
N GLU A 6 5.08 -5.81 -9.19
CA GLU A 6 4.07 -6.24 -10.16
C GLU A 6 2.68 -6.32 -9.50
N LYS A 7 2.62 -6.86 -8.27
CA LYS A 7 1.38 -6.94 -7.50
C LYS A 7 0.78 -5.56 -7.24
N ILE A 8 1.60 -4.60 -6.80
CA ILE A 8 1.15 -3.21 -6.59
C ILE A 8 0.64 -2.61 -7.90
N TYR A 9 1.30 -2.89 -9.03
CA TYR A 9 0.92 -2.35 -10.33
C TYR A 9 -0.46 -2.88 -10.74
N LEU A 10 -0.65 -4.20 -10.64
CA LEU A 10 -1.92 -4.83 -10.96
C LEU A 10 -3.05 -4.34 -10.08
N ASP A 11 -2.81 -4.15 -8.77
CA ASP A 11 -3.83 -3.65 -7.84
C ASP A 11 -4.21 -2.20 -8.13
N LEU A 12 -3.24 -1.35 -8.49
CA LEU A 12 -3.52 0.02 -8.92
C LEU A 12 -4.32 0.06 -10.23
N GLN A 13 -4.00 -0.81 -11.19
CA GLN A 13 -4.74 -0.90 -12.45
C GLN A 13 -6.16 -1.46 -12.25
N GLU A 14 -6.33 -2.48 -11.40
CA GLU A 14 -7.63 -3.05 -11.07
C GLU A 14 -8.55 -2.01 -10.40
N ASP A 15 -7.99 -1.16 -9.54
CA ASP A 15 -8.74 -0.10 -8.86
C ASP A 15 -8.84 1.20 -9.67
N GLU A 16 -8.22 1.29 -10.86
CA GLU A 16 -8.08 2.52 -11.66
C GLU A 16 -7.50 3.72 -10.88
N MET A 17 -6.49 3.45 -10.04
CA MET A 17 -5.87 4.43 -9.15
C MET A 17 -4.40 4.70 -9.48
N GLU A 18 -3.91 5.84 -9.00
CA GLU A 18 -2.49 6.19 -8.98
C GLU A 18 -2.05 6.75 -7.62
N PHE A 19 -0.74 6.80 -7.39
CA PHE A 19 -0.19 7.44 -6.19
C PHE A 19 -0.44 8.95 -6.24
N SER A 20 -1.06 9.49 -5.19
CA SER A 20 -1.31 10.93 -5.04
C SER A 20 -0.07 11.73 -4.64
N ASN A 21 0.96 11.08 -4.08
CA ASN A 21 2.24 11.70 -3.79
C ASN A 21 3.17 11.58 -5.00
N ASP A 22 3.52 12.72 -5.60
CA ASP A 22 4.34 12.79 -6.81
C ASP A 22 5.69 12.10 -6.66
N ASN A 23 6.35 12.25 -5.51
CA ASN A 23 7.67 11.63 -5.27
C ASN A 23 7.55 10.10 -5.27
N PHE A 24 6.54 9.55 -4.58
CA PHE A 24 6.33 8.10 -4.55
C PHE A 24 5.88 7.55 -5.88
N ARG A 25 5.07 8.31 -6.63
CA ARG A 25 4.66 7.95 -7.99
C ARG A 25 5.87 7.81 -8.90
N GLU A 26 6.71 8.84 -8.95
CA GLU A 26 7.94 8.85 -9.75
C GLU A 26 8.90 7.73 -9.33
N LEU A 27 9.16 7.60 -8.02
CA LEU A 27 9.99 6.53 -7.45
C LEU A 27 9.51 5.15 -7.90
N TYR A 28 8.22 4.87 -7.69
CA TYR A 28 7.64 3.56 -7.98
C TYR A 28 7.70 3.20 -9.46
N TYR A 29 7.35 4.12 -10.36
CA TYR A 29 7.46 3.87 -11.80
C TYR A 29 8.91 3.66 -12.25
N THR A 30 9.85 4.38 -11.65
CA THR A 30 11.28 4.21 -11.94
C THR A 30 11.78 2.83 -11.49
N ILE A 31 11.31 2.35 -10.33
CA ILE A 31 11.57 0.98 -9.85
C ILE A 31 11.04 -0.05 -10.83
N ILE A 32 9.78 0.08 -11.26
CA ILE A 32 9.16 -0.86 -12.22
C ILE A 32 9.96 -0.90 -13.52
N ASP A 33 10.25 0.26 -14.10
CA ASP A 33 10.96 0.35 -15.37
C ASP A 33 12.35 -0.30 -15.28
N THR A 34 13.09 0.01 -14.22
CA THR A 34 14.43 -0.56 -14.02
C THR A 34 14.39 -2.08 -13.85
N LEU A 35 13.48 -2.59 -13.00
CA LEU A 35 13.38 -4.02 -12.71
C LEU A 35 12.81 -4.84 -13.88
N ASN A 36 12.00 -4.22 -14.75
CA ASN A 36 11.51 -4.86 -15.97
C ASN A 36 12.60 -4.94 -17.05
N GLN A 37 13.38 -3.89 -17.22
CA GLN A 37 14.46 -3.88 -18.21
C GLN A 37 15.65 -4.74 -17.78
N ASN A 38 16.01 -4.68 -16.50
CA ASN A 38 17.22 -5.31 -15.98
C ASN A 38 16.93 -5.90 -14.57
N PRO A 39 16.32 -7.09 -14.49
CA PRO A 39 15.83 -7.67 -13.23
C PRO A 39 16.92 -7.97 -12.21
N ASP A 40 18.16 -8.20 -12.67
CA ASP A 40 19.33 -8.49 -11.81
C ASP A 40 20.12 -7.23 -11.44
N THR A 41 19.58 -6.03 -11.72
CA THR A 41 20.24 -4.77 -11.38
C THR A 41 20.30 -4.62 -9.87
N GLY A 42 21.52 -4.56 -9.33
CA GLY A 42 21.75 -4.21 -7.94
C GLY A 42 21.23 -2.81 -7.61
N LEU A 43 20.78 -2.64 -6.36
CA LEU A 43 20.23 -1.40 -5.82
C LEU A 43 21.13 -0.17 -6.00
N GLU A 44 22.45 -0.36 -5.96
CA GLU A 44 23.44 0.71 -6.19
C GLU A 44 23.32 1.33 -7.59
N ASN A 45 23.12 0.48 -8.61
CA ASN A 45 22.94 0.95 -9.99
C ASN A 45 21.62 1.67 -10.19
N PHE A 46 20.62 1.41 -9.34
CA PHE A 46 19.35 2.12 -9.34
C PHE A 46 19.52 3.54 -8.79
N VAL A 47 20.12 3.69 -7.60
CA VAL A 47 20.35 5.00 -6.97
C VAL A 47 21.17 5.93 -7.87
N ASN A 48 22.13 5.39 -8.63
CA ASN A 48 22.97 6.17 -9.54
C ASN A 48 22.27 6.62 -10.84
N LYS A 49 21.09 6.10 -11.16
CA LYS A 49 20.37 6.37 -12.42
C LYS A 49 19.16 7.30 -12.25
N VAL A 50 18.70 7.50 -11.03
CA VAL A 50 17.53 8.33 -10.74
C VAL A 50 17.91 9.78 -10.45
N ASP A 51 16.95 10.68 -10.56
CA ASP A 51 17.14 12.09 -10.19
C ASP A 51 17.63 12.21 -8.73
N PRO A 52 18.50 13.19 -8.40
CA PRO A 52 19.04 13.36 -7.04
C PRO A 52 17.98 13.42 -5.93
N LYS A 53 16.79 13.97 -6.22
CA LYS A 53 15.68 14.01 -5.27
C LYS A 53 15.19 12.60 -4.95
N ILE A 54 14.95 11.78 -5.97
CA ILE A 54 14.50 10.39 -5.82
C ILE A 54 15.61 9.53 -5.19
N ALA A 55 16.87 9.76 -5.57
CA ALA A 55 18.03 9.10 -4.96
C ALA A 55 18.11 9.35 -3.45
N SER A 56 17.84 10.59 -3.01
CA SER A 56 17.81 10.93 -1.59
C SER A 56 16.69 10.20 -0.85
N GLU A 57 15.49 10.10 -1.45
CA GLU A 57 14.37 9.38 -0.83
C GLU A 57 14.66 7.88 -0.70
N ILE A 58 15.24 7.26 -1.73
CA ILE A 58 15.65 5.85 -1.68
C ILE A 58 16.69 5.65 -0.58
N THR A 59 17.72 6.50 -0.54
CA THR A 59 18.76 6.43 0.50
C THR A 59 18.14 6.54 1.89
N ASN A 60 17.19 7.46 2.10
CA ASN A 60 16.48 7.59 3.37
C ASN A 60 15.70 6.32 3.74
N ILE A 61 15.02 5.69 2.78
CA ILE A 61 14.29 4.43 2.99
C ILE A 61 15.27 3.31 3.41
N LEU A 62 16.41 3.19 2.73
CA LEU A 62 17.42 2.17 3.03
C LEU A 62 18.05 2.36 4.40
N MET A 63 18.47 3.58 4.72
CA MET A 63 19.02 3.91 6.04
C MET A 63 18.02 3.68 7.17
N ASN A 64 16.72 3.89 6.91
CA ASN A 64 15.68 3.58 7.88
C ASN A 64 15.48 2.07 8.07
N ASP A 65 15.63 1.25 7.02
CA ASP A 65 15.54 -0.21 7.13
C ASP A 65 16.72 -0.80 7.92
N GLU A 66 17.94 -0.27 7.70
CA GLU A 66 19.16 -0.67 8.41
C GLU A 66 19.12 -0.34 9.92
N ARG A 67 18.37 0.69 10.32
CA ARG A 67 18.24 1.08 11.73
C ARG A 67 17.67 -0.05 12.60
N TYR A 68 16.86 -0.93 12.02
CA TYR A 68 16.10 -1.94 12.75
C TYR A 68 16.57 -3.36 12.45
N GLU A 69 17.88 -3.58 12.44
CA GLU A 69 18.44 -4.93 12.33
C GLU A 69 18.24 -5.75 13.60
N LEU A 70 17.73 -6.96 13.42
CA LEU A 70 17.66 -7.95 14.49
C LEU A 70 19.10 -8.45 14.74
N HIS A 71 19.63 -8.15 15.94
CA HIS A 71 20.89 -8.74 16.40
C HIS A 71 20.80 -10.27 16.50
N ASP A 72 21.89 -10.95 16.87
CA ASP A 72 22.00 -12.42 16.91
C ASP A 72 21.07 -13.08 17.97
N TRP A 73 19.76 -13.13 17.67
CA TRP A 73 18.72 -13.77 18.49
C TRP A 73 18.89 -15.28 18.55
N GLU A 74 19.61 -15.86 17.59
CA GLU A 74 19.90 -17.30 17.55
C GLU A 74 20.74 -17.74 18.76
N ARG A 75 21.63 -16.87 19.28
CA ARG A 75 22.32 -17.09 20.56
C ARG A 75 21.38 -17.26 21.76
N LYS A 76 20.14 -16.78 21.65
CA LYS A 76 19.08 -16.93 22.66
C LYS A 76 18.07 -18.02 22.29
N ASN A 77 18.38 -18.85 21.29
CA ASN A 77 17.49 -19.90 20.77
C ASN A 77 16.14 -19.33 20.27
N ILE A 78 16.16 -18.10 19.78
CA ILE A 78 15.01 -17.41 19.18
C ILE A 78 15.30 -17.23 17.70
N PHE A 79 14.37 -17.65 16.85
CA PHE A 79 14.52 -17.63 15.39
C PHE A 79 13.43 -16.75 14.78
N PRO A 80 13.66 -15.43 14.64
CA PRO A 80 12.73 -14.53 14.00
C PRO A 80 12.44 -14.98 12.56
N LYS A 81 11.22 -14.76 12.08
CA LYS A 81 10.91 -14.97 10.66
C LYS A 81 11.73 -14.00 9.81
N ALA A 82 12.40 -14.52 8.79
CA ALA A 82 13.13 -13.70 7.83
C ALA A 82 12.17 -12.76 7.07
N LYS A 83 12.65 -11.55 6.73
CA LYS A 83 11.85 -10.50 6.07
C LYS A 83 11.22 -11.00 4.76
N ASN A 84 11.96 -11.78 3.97
CA ASN A 84 11.48 -12.35 2.71
C ASN A 84 10.21 -13.22 2.86
N HIS A 85 9.97 -13.81 4.04
CA HIS A 85 8.78 -14.62 4.29
C HIS A 85 7.55 -13.77 4.66
N SER A 86 7.73 -12.53 5.12
CA SER A 86 6.64 -11.66 5.55
C SER A 86 6.29 -10.55 4.56
N VAL A 87 7.22 -10.12 3.69
CA VAL A 87 6.99 -8.97 2.78
C VAL A 87 5.72 -9.12 1.94
N ALA A 88 5.48 -10.28 1.33
CA ALA A 88 4.28 -10.48 0.51
C ALA A 88 2.98 -10.36 1.33
N GLN A 89 2.96 -10.89 2.55
CA GLN A 89 1.84 -10.77 3.47
C GLN A 89 1.63 -9.31 3.88
N LEU A 90 2.70 -8.63 4.31
CA LEU A 90 2.66 -7.24 4.76
C LEU A 90 2.20 -6.28 3.66
N VAL A 91 2.63 -6.49 2.43
CA VAL A 91 2.17 -5.70 1.27
C VAL A 91 0.66 -5.86 1.08
N ASN A 92 0.16 -7.09 1.06
CA ASN A 92 -1.28 -7.35 0.93
C ASN A 92 -2.08 -6.74 2.10
N GLU A 93 -1.62 -6.91 3.33
CA GLU A 93 -2.27 -6.35 4.52
C GLU A 93 -2.26 -4.82 4.51
N THR A 94 -1.18 -4.21 4.02
CA THR A 94 -1.06 -2.75 3.89
C THR A 94 -2.04 -2.22 2.84
N ILE A 95 -2.12 -2.86 1.67
CA ILE A 95 -3.07 -2.49 0.60
C ILE A 95 -4.51 -2.64 1.10
N LEU A 96 -4.85 -3.77 1.72
CA LEU A 96 -6.19 -3.99 2.28
C LEU A 96 -6.52 -2.97 3.38
N SER A 97 -5.55 -2.63 4.24
CA SER A 97 -5.74 -1.62 5.28
C SER A 97 -6.00 -0.23 4.69
N LEU A 98 -5.27 0.14 3.63
CA LEU A 98 -5.47 1.40 2.93
C LEU A 98 -6.85 1.44 2.26
N ARG A 99 -7.27 0.37 1.58
CA ARG A 99 -8.62 0.27 0.99
C ARG A 99 -9.71 0.44 2.06
N CYS A 100 -9.57 -0.20 3.22
CA CYS A 100 -10.50 0.01 4.33
C CYS A 100 -10.56 1.48 4.79
N PHE A 101 -9.41 2.13 4.92
CA PHE A 101 -9.33 3.54 5.31
C PHE A 101 -10.01 4.46 4.28
N LEU A 102 -9.76 4.27 2.99
CA LEU A 102 -10.37 5.07 1.92
C LEU A 102 -11.90 4.87 1.86
N ILE A 103 -12.37 3.64 2.05
CA ILE A 103 -13.81 3.36 2.15
C ILE A 103 -14.43 4.09 3.35
N ASP A 104 -13.75 4.12 4.50
CA ASP A 104 -14.23 4.84 5.68
C ASP A 104 -14.33 6.35 5.45
N GLN A 105 -13.35 6.93 4.74
CA GLN A 105 -13.43 8.33 4.32
C GLN A 105 -14.64 8.55 3.39
N LYS A 106 -14.82 7.71 2.38
CA LYS A 106 -15.92 7.82 1.42
C LYS A 106 -17.29 7.69 2.08
N VAL A 107 -17.47 6.73 2.99
CA VAL A 107 -18.71 6.58 3.77
C VAL A 107 -18.97 7.80 4.64
N SER A 108 -17.92 8.42 5.19
CA SER A 108 -18.07 9.63 6.00
C SER A 108 -18.49 10.84 5.16
N GLU A 109 -17.96 10.97 3.94
CA GLU A 109 -18.38 11.99 2.97
C GLU A 109 -19.88 11.86 2.63
N PHE A 110 -20.35 10.67 2.29
CA PHE A 110 -21.76 10.44 1.96
C PHE A 110 -22.70 10.72 3.13
N LYS A 111 -22.28 10.39 4.36
CA LYS A 111 -23.03 10.74 5.57
C LYS A 111 -23.16 12.25 5.71
N GLN A 112 -22.09 13.00 5.46
CA GLN A 112 -22.11 14.46 5.52
C GLN A 112 -23.04 15.06 4.45
N GLU A 113 -22.97 14.56 3.21
CA GLU A 113 -23.84 15.01 2.12
C GLU A 113 -25.34 14.82 2.45
N THR A 114 -25.67 13.70 3.10
CA THR A 114 -27.05 13.43 3.57
C THR A 114 -27.50 14.42 4.65
N ILE A 115 -26.58 14.88 5.50
CA ILE A 115 -26.84 15.87 6.56
C ILE A 115 -27.01 17.27 5.97
N ASP A 116 -26.31 17.60 4.91
CA ASP A 116 -26.37 18.91 4.26
C ASP A 116 -27.64 19.03 3.40
N ASN A 117 -28.06 17.94 2.74
CA ASN A 117 -29.24 17.88 1.86
C ASN A 117 -30.46 17.22 2.54
N LYS A 118 -30.88 17.72 3.72
CA LYS A 118 -31.98 17.11 4.51
C LYS A 118 -33.34 17.09 3.81
N ASN A 119 -33.57 17.97 2.84
CA ASN A 119 -34.84 18.09 2.14
C ASN A 119 -34.95 17.19 0.90
N ASP A 120 -33.85 16.56 0.48
CA ASP A 120 -33.81 15.69 -0.68
C ASP A 120 -34.01 14.22 -0.29
N THR A 121 -34.54 13.44 -1.23
CA THR A 121 -34.66 11.98 -1.07
C THR A 121 -33.29 11.34 -1.28
N ASN A 122 -32.52 11.18 -0.20
CA ASN A 122 -31.15 10.64 -0.20
C ASN A 122 -31.07 9.12 -0.43
N LYS A 123 -32.02 8.52 -1.17
CA LYS A 123 -32.12 7.07 -1.35
C LYS A 123 -30.88 6.48 -2.04
N SER A 124 -30.35 7.15 -3.06
CA SER A 124 -29.15 6.71 -3.77
C SER A 124 -27.92 6.73 -2.87
N ILE A 125 -27.71 7.82 -2.12
CA ILE A 125 -26.58 7.97 -1.19
C ILE A 125 -26.61 6.91 -0.10
N LEU A 126 -27.80 6.61 0.44
CA LEU A 126 -27.96 5.55 1.44
C LEU A 126 -27.66 4.14 0.88
N GLU A 127 -27.96 3.91 -0.39
CA GLU A 127 -27.60 2.67 -1.08
C GLU A 127 -26.08 2.53 -1.25
N GLU A 128 -25.41 3.61 -1.65
CA GLU A 128 -23.94 3.65 -1.70
C GLU A 128 -23.31 3.41 -0.32
N VAL A 129 -23.77 4.08 0.74
CA VAL A 129 -23.30 3.84 2.11
C VAL A 129 -23.43 2.37 2.50
N LYS A 130 -24.56 1.73 2.15
CA LYS A 130 -24.80 0.32 2.44
C LYS A 130 -23.81 -0.58 1.69
N ASP A 131 -23.55 -0.30 0.41
CA ASP A 131 -22.66 -1.11 -0.41
C ASP A 131 -21.19 -0.96 0.00
N TYR A 132 -20.74 0.27 0.27
CA TYR A 132 -19.40 0.50 0.84
C TYR A 132 -19.23 -0.14 2.23
N SER A 133 -20.28 -0.16 3.07
CA SER A 133 -20.24 -0.85 4.36
C SER A 133 -20.09 -2.37 4.22
N LYS A 134 -20.74 -2.98 3.23
CA LYS A 134 -20.55 -4.41 2.90
C LYS A 134 -19.12 -4.67 2.42
N LEU A 135 -18.61 -3.80 1.54
CA LEU A 135 -17.24 -3.91 1.02
C LEU A 135 -16.21 -3.83 2.17
N LYS A 136 -16.37 -2.86 3.08
CA LYS A 136 -15.55 -2.76 4.29
C LYS A 136 -15.57 -4.05 5.10
N THR A 137 -16.76 -4.62 5.31
CA THR A 137 -16.92 -5.88 6.06
C THR A 137 -16.14 -7.03 5.41
N LEU A 138 -16.19 -7.11 4.08
CA LEU A 138 -15.45 -8.11 3.31
C LEU A 138 -13.94 -7.93 3.43
N LEU A 139 -13.44 -6.69 3.34
CA LEU A 139 -12.01 -6.41 3.47
C LEU A 139 -11.47 -6.67 4.87
N SER A 140 -12.20 -6.31 5.92
CA SER A 140 -11.76 -6.61 7.30
C SER A 140 -11.67 -8.11 7.58
N ARG A 141 -12.57 -8.92 7.01
CA ARG A 141 -12.47 -10.39 7.08
C ARG A 141 -11.21 -10.90 6.38
N LYS A 142 -10.83 -10.31 5.24
CA LYS A 142 -9.57 -10.65 4.56
C LYS A 142 -8.32 -10.25 5.34
N LEU A 143 -8.44 -9.29 6.26
CA LEU A 143 -7.38 -8.84 7.16
C LEU A 143 -7.34 -9.63 8.49
N ASP A 144 -8.19 -10.64 8.66
CA ASP A 144 -8.41 -11.34 9.94
C ASP A 144 -8.69 -10.39 11.12
N ARG A 145 -9.23 -9.19 10.84
CA ARG A 145 -9.62 -8.22 11.87
C ARG A 145 -11.03 -8.52 12.35
N VAL A 146 -11.19 -8.63 13.67
CA VAL A 146 -12.51 -8.65 14.30
C VAL A 146 -13.11 -7.25 14.15
N LEU A 147 -14.29 -7.16 13.53
CA LEU A 147 -15.09 -5.94 13.36
C LEU A 147 -16.11 -5.78 14.48
#